data_AF-A0A2D4SS32-F1
#
_entry.id   AF-A0A2D4SS32-F1
#
_cell.length_a   1.000
_cell.length_b   1.000
_cell.length_c   1.000
_cell.angle_alpha   90.00
_cell.angle_beta   90.00
_cell.angle_gamma   90.00
#
_symmetry.space_group_name_H-M   'P 1'
#
loop_
_entity.id
_entity.type
_entity.pdbx_description
1 polymer ?
#
loop_
_entity_poly.entity_id
_entity_poly.type
_entity_poly.pdbx_seq_one_letter_code
_entity_poly.pdbx_strand_id
1 'polypeptide(L)'
;MLKNSISALFIAFTFGCDRSGIELVPETNGDFDSVIEVGEVGVMTTVQLQELQSAVLSGTNPQEWCDNNTTADGKRPCYFGILGQAEVGVKGGATMTFKGTGSDVCLIVDPETVFWNTAVAATRPEREWRYPDFEEDDGDIDLYAGLSSYYTGSPGLEIGDFKGFYTDSLGNQVEIEYGECIQTGSNGAANAHAGRASVESCTINTYNRTGIEYTMVLESFSIPLDDGSLSFGVAAVEGRCSDIGATECTLYGESLVANRDDNGDVTRDEDGELSTYVRDCSRQLELAYCRGSLLEFCCIYPEMCGEDATESTCATISETEESICSSSSEFNYLCCQ
;
A
#
# COMPACT_ATOMS: atom_id res chain seq x y z
N MET A 1 -36.72 27.13 66.53
CA MET A 1 -37.05 26.06 65.56
C MET A 1 -36.02 26.13 64.44
N LEU A 2 -35.02 25.24 64.48
CA LEU A 2 -33.99 25.15 63.44
C LEU A 2 -34.62 24.57 62.16
N LYS A 3 -34.46 25.26 61.04
CA LYS A 3 -34.72 24.70 59.71
C LYS A 3 -33.38 24.25 59.12
N ASN A 4 -33.18 22.94 59.07
CA ASN A 4 -32.12 22.30 58.29
C ASN A 4 -32.42 22.50 56.80
N SER A 5 -31.58 23.27 56.10
CA SER A 5 -31.52 23.23 54.64
C SER A 5 -30.51 22.15 54.25
N ILE A 6 -31.03 21.07 53.69
CA ILE A 6 -30.23 20.02 53.04
C ILE A 6 -29.77 20.58 51.70
N SER A 7 -28.47 20.86 51.57
CA SER A 7 -27.84 21.14 50.29
C SER A 7 -27.79 19.85 49.48
N ALA A 8 -28.67 19.74 48.49
CA ALA A 8 -28.60 18.68 47.48
C ALA A 8 -27.39 18.95 46.57
N LEU A 9 -26.32 18.18 46.77
CA LEU A 9 -25.15 18.16 45.90
C LEU A 9 -25.55 17.40 44.62
N PHE A 10 -25.86 18.14 43.55
CA PHE A 10 -26.01 17.57 42.21
C PHE A 10 -24.62 17.20 41.68
N ILE A 11 -24.26 15.92 41.78
CA ILE A 11 -23.12 15.36 41.05
C ILE A 11 -23.57 15.18 39.60
N ALA A 12 -23.21 16.13 38.75
CA ALA A 12 -23.35 15.97 37.31
C ALA A 12 -22.30 14.95 36.84
N PHE A 13 -22.72 13.71 36.65
CA PHE A 13 -21.94 12.74 35.88
C PHE A 13 -21.95 13.19 34.42
N THR A 14 -20.90 13.91 34.01
CA THR A 14 -20.58 14.05 32.59
C THR A 14 -20.10 12.68 32.12
N PHE A 15 -21.01 11.86 31.60
CA PHE A 15 -20.63 10.80 30.68
C PHE A 15 -20.09 11.51 29.43
N GLY A 16 -18.80 11.82 29.44
CA GLY A 16 -18.11 12.18 28.21
C GLY A 16 -18.19 10.93 27.33
N CYS A 17 -19.03 10.97 26.29
CA CYS A 17 -18.87 10.04 25.17
C CYS A 17 -17.45 10.28 24.68
N ASP A 18 -16.57 9.30 24.91
CA ASP A 18 -15.25 9.35 24.31
C ASP A 18 -15.45 9.35 22.80
N ARG A 19 -15.16 10.51 22.19
CA ARG A 19 -15.20 10.70 20.74
C ARG A 19 -13.82 10.51 20.13
N SER A 20 -12.87 9.96 20.89
CA SER A 20 -11.53 9.65 20.38
C SER A 20 -11.59 8.70 19.18
N GLY A 21 -12.63 7.85 19.09
CA GLY A 21 -12.70 6.80 18.08
C GLY A 21 -11.63 5.73 18.28
N ILE A 22 -10.89 5.76 19.40
CA ILE A 22 -9.77 4.85 19.64
C ILE A 22 -10.23 3.40 19.80
N GLU A 23 -11.46 3.19 20.28
CA GLU A 23 -12.11 1.87 20.35
C GLU A 23 -12.50 1.32 18.97
N LEU A 24 -12.40 2.13 17.90
CA LEU A 24 -12.71 1.76 16.53
C LEU A 24 -11.46 1.52 15.68
N VAL A 25 -10.28 1.88 16.18
CA VAL A 25 -9.00 1.48 15.58
C VAL A 25 -8.74 0.06 16.10
N PRO A 26 -8.65 -0.96 15.22
CA PRO A 26 -8.28 -2.30 15.62
C PRO A 26 -7.00 -2.23 16.44
N GLU A 27 -6.96 -3.00 17.53
CA GLU A 27 -5.69 -3.22 18.21
C GLU A 27 -4.71 -3.80 17.19
N THR A 28 -3.48 -3.30 17.19
CA THR A 28 -2.39 -3.87 16.40
C THR A 28 -2.34 -5.36 16.71
N ASN A 29 -2.76 -6.22 15.78
CA ASN A 29 -2.78 -7.67 16.00
C ASN A 29 -1.35 -8.21 16.22
N GLY A 30 -0.32 -7.42 15.86
CA GLY A 30 1.08 -7.77 16.00
C GLY A 30 1.56 -8.76 14.95
N ASP A 31 0.68 -9.11 13.99
CA ASP A 31 0.98 -10.06 12.92
C ASP A 31 1.91 -9.42 11.88
N PHE A 32 1.73 -8.12 11.63
CA PHE A 32 2.45 -7.38 10.59
C PHE A 32 3.33 -6.30 11.20
N ASP A 33 4.54 -6.16 10.63
CA ASP A 33 5.47 -5.10 11.02
C ASP A 33 4.92 -3.76 10.55
N SER A 34 4.85 -2.78 11.46
CA SER A 34 4.44 -1.42 11.11
C SER A 34 5.57 -0.62 10.46
N VAL A 35 6.81 -1.08 10.57
CA VAL A 35 8.00 -0.48 9.95
C VAL A 35 8.85 -1.57 9.32
N ILE A 36 9.12 -1.46 8.02
CA ILE A 36 9.92 -2.44 7.26
C ILE A 36 11.17 -1.76 6.67
N GLU A 37 12.32 -2.44 6.77
CA GLU A 37 13.50 -2.15 5.96
C GLU A 37 13.62 -3.21 4.86
N VAL A 38 13.35 -2.80 3.62
CA VAL A 38 13.47 -3.68 2.44
C VAL A 38 14.92 -3.85 1.99
N GLY A 39 15.79 -2.90 2.35
CA GLY A 39 17.18 -2.87 1.92
C GLY A 39 17.37 -2.19 0.56
N GLU A 40 18.38 -2.62 -0.20
CA GLU A 40 18.75 -2.00 -1.48
C GLU A 40 18.07 -2.72 -2.65
N VAL A 41 17.19 -2.02 -3.36
CA VAL A 41 16.59 -2.48 -4.62
C VAL A 41 17.41 -2.02 -5.82
N GLY A 42 17.49 -2.88 -6.83
CA GLY A 42 18.14 -2.57 -8.09
C GLY A 42 17.26 -1.75 -9.00
N VAL A 43 17.85 -0.81 -9.75
CA VAL A 43 17.10 -0.06 -10.79
C VAL A 43 16.92 -0.94 -12.01
N MET A 44 15.67 -1.32 -12.28
CA MET A 44 15.25 -2.13 -13.42
C MET A 44 15.34 -1.34 -14.73
N THR A 45 15.65 -2.03 -15.82
CA THR A 45 15.37 -1.49 -17.16
C THR A 45 13.89 -1.65 -17.53
N THR A 46 13.41 -0.89 -18.50
CA THR A 46 12.03 -1.07 -19.03
C THR A 46 11.80 -2.47 -19.62
N VAL A 47 12.86 -3.13 -20.12
CA VAL A 47 12.79 -4.52 -20.59
C VAL A 47 12.52 -5.47 -19.43
N GLN A 48 13.21 -5.31 -18.30
CA GLN A 48 12.97 -6.13 -17.11
C GLN A 48 11.57 -5.90 -16.53
N LEU A 49 11.05 -4.67 -16.59
CA LEU A 49 9.67 -4.39 -16.19
C LEU A 49 8.67 -5.15 -17.07
N GLN A 50 8.89 -5.18 -18.39
CA GLN A 50 8.07 -5.97 -19.31
C GLN A 50 8.19 -7.48 -19.09
N GLU A 51 9.37 -7.97 -18.70
CA GLU A 51 9.60 -9.36 -18.34
C GLU A 51 8.84 -9.74 -17.06
N LEU A 52 8.87 -8.89 -16.02
CA LEU A 52 8.06 -9.04 -14.81
C LEU A 52 6.57 -9.12 -15.15
N GLN A 53 6.06 -8.13 -15.88
CA GLN A 53 4.65 -8.10 -16.30
C GLN A 53 4.28 -9.36 -17.07
N SER A 54 5.08 -9.76 -18.06
CA SER A 54 4.82 -10.96 -18.85
C SER A 54 4.82 -12.23 -18.01
N ALA A 55 5.73 -12.34 -17.03
CA ALA A 55 5.80 -13.48 -16.13
C ALA A 55 4.56 -13.56 -15.22
N VAL A 56 4.19 -12.45 -14.58
CA VAL A 56 3.02 -12.39 -13.69
C VAL A 56 1.73 -12.68 -14.45
N LEU A 57 1.59 -12.11 -15.65
CA LEU A 57 0.48 -12.39 -16.58
C LEU A 57 0.40 -13.86 -17.00
N SER A 58 1.53 -14.56 -17.01
CA SER A 58 1.61 -15.99 -17.35
C SER A 58 1.37 -16.92 -16.15
N GLY A 59 1.15 -16.35 -14.95
CA GLY A 59 0.84 -17.09 -13.74
C GLY A 59 1.93 -17.08 -12.68
N THR A 60 3.13 -16.55 -12.97
CA THR A 60 4.23 -16.49 -12.00
C THR A 60 3.86 -15.61 -10.80
N ASN A 61 4.28 -16.02 -9.61
CA ASN A 61 4.16 -15.17 -8.42
C ASN A 61 5.14 -13.98 -8.54
N PRO A 62 4.69 -12.73 -8.37
CA PRO A 62 5.54 -11.55 -8.55
C PRO A 62 6.72 -11.50 -7.56
N GLN A 63 6.51 -11.87 -6.29
CA GLN A 63 7.55 -11.96 -5.28
C GLN A 63 8.63 -12.98 -5.69
N GLU A 64 8.21 -14.19 -6.09
CA GLU A 64 9.11 -15.24 -6.59
C GLU A 64 9.92 -14.75 -7.82
N TRP A 65 9.30 -13.97 -8.71
CA TRP A 65 10.02 -13.38 -9.83
C TRP A 65 11.08 -12.38 -9.36
N CYS A 66 10.74 -11.48 -8.43
CA CYS A 66 11.71 -10.53 -7.89
C CYS A 66 12.88 -11.26 -7.23
N ASP A 67 12.64 -12.32 -6.47
CA ASP A 67 13.68 -13.03 -5.72
C ASP A 67 14.62 -13.83 -6.63
N ASN A 68 14.11 -14.35 -7.74
CA ASN A 68 14.88 -15.16 -8.69
C ASN A 68 15.58 -14.36 -9.78
N ASN A 69 15.29 -13.06 -9.89
CA ASN A 69 15.89 -12.18 -10.89
C ASN A 69 16.77 -11.13 -10.22
N THR A 70 17.78 -10.66 -10.96
CA THR A 70 18.66 -9.60 -10.48
C THR A 70 18.90 -8.56 -11.56
N THR A 71 19.09 -7.32 -11.13
CA THR A 71 19.57 -6.22 -11.97
C THR A 71 21.05 -6.38 -12.28
N ALA A 72 21.60 -5.50 -13.13
CA ALA A 72 22.99 -5.58 -13.60
C ALA A 72 24.04 -5.50 -12.47
N ASP A 73 23.67 -4.91 -11.33
CA ASP A 73 24.46 -4.80 -10.10
C ASP A 73 24.19 -5.94 -9.09
N GLY A 74 23.41 -6.95 -9.48
CA GLY A 74 23.13 -8.13 -8.66
C GLY A 74 22.13 -7.90 -7.53
N LYS A 75 21.28 -6.87 -7.65
CA LYS A 75 20.25 -6.52 -6.66
C LYS A 75 18.87 -7.02 -7.07
N ARG A 76 17.99 -7.18 -6.09
CA ARG A 76 16.58 -7.54 -6.31
C ARG A 76 15.88 -6.39 -7.05
N PRO A 77 15.19 -6.64 -8.17
CA PRO A 77 14.62 -5.58 -9.02
C PRO A 77 13.37 -4.89 -8.43
N CYS A 78 12.63 -5.60 -7.60
CA CYS A 78 11.33 -5.17 -7.06
C CYS A 78 11.11 -5.80 -5.69
N TYR A 79 10.17 -5.28 -4.91
CA TYR A 79 9.78 -5.86 -3.63
C TYR A 79 8.25 -5.89 -3.52
N PHE A 80 7.73 -6.89 -2.82
CA PHE A 80 6.32 -7.01 -2.48
C PHE A 80 6.25 -7.38 -1.00
N GLY A 81 5.42 -6.68 -0.23
CA GLY A 81 5.34 -6.88 1.22
C GLY A 81 4.02 -6.43 1.80
N ILE A 82 3.86 -6.60 3.12
CA ILE A 82 2.65 -6.27 3.88
C ILE A 82 3.04 -5.43 5.10
N LEU A 83 2.41 -4.27 5.27
CA LEU A 83 2.55 -3.38 6.42
C LEU A 83 1.41 -3.55 7.42
N GLY A 84 1.73 -3.44 8.71
CA GLY A 84 0.75 -3.36 9.79
C GLY A 84 0.45 -1.94 10.24
N GLN A 85 -0.60 -1.81 11.06
CA GLN A 85 -0.93 -0.57 11.77
C GLN A 85 0.20 -0.16 12.73
N ALA A 86 0.67 1.09 12.61
CA ALA A 86 1.63 1.66 13.55
C ALA A 86 0.99 2.01 14.90
N GLU A 87 1.80 1.99 15.96
CA GLU A 87 1.39 2.47 17.27
C GLU A 87 0.99 3.95 17.21
N VAL A 88 0.06 4.36 18.09
CA VAL A 88 -0.41 5.76 18.14
C VAL A 88 0.76 6.72 18.35
N GLY A 89 0.94 7.63 17.39
CA GLY A 89 2.00 8.63 17.42
C GLY A 89 3.33 8.19 16.81
N VAL A 90 3.38 6.99 16.21
CA VAL A 90 4.51 6.48 15.43
C VAL A 90 4.12 6.50 13.94
N LYS A 91 5.08 6.86 13.08
CA LYS A 91 4.92 6.74 11.62
C LYS A 91 5.19 5.29 11.21
N GLY A 92 4.21 4.68 10.56
CA GLY A 92 4.38 3.38 9.91
C GLY A 92 4.90 3.52 8.49
N GLY A 93 5.35 2.42 7.90
CA GLY A 93 5.83 2.45 6.53
C GLY A 93 6.94 1.46 6.19
N ALA A 94 7.51 1.64 5.01
CA ALA A 94 8.69 0.91 4.56
C ALA A 94 9.79 1.86 4.08
N THR A 95 11.02 1.40 4.15
CA THR A 95 12.18 2.10 3.60
C THR A 95 12.99 1.19 2.70
N MET A 96 13.50 1.75 1.62
CA MET A 96 14.49 1.09 0.78
C MET A 96 15.49 2.09 0.22
N THR A 97 16.57 1.57 -0.33
CA THR A 97 17.57 2.36 -1.04
C THR A 97 17.74 1.89 -2.47
N PHE A 98 18.22 2.78 -3.33
CA PHE A 98 18.68 2.43 -4.67
C PHE A 98 19.88 3.29 -5.04
N LYS A 99 20.64 2.86 -6.05
CA LYS A 99 21.75 3.64 -6.59
C LYS A 99 21.33 4.41 -7.83
N GLY A 100 21.68 5.70 -7.88
CA GLY A 100 21.49 6.50 -9.07
C GLY A 100 22.18 5.89 -10.29
N THR A 101 21.50 5.92 -11.43
CA THR A 101 21.99 5.37 -12.70
C THR A 101 22.77 6.40 -13.51
N GLY A 102 22.65 7.69 -13.19
CA GLY A 102 23.11 8.78 -14.05
C GLY A 102 22.05 9.25 -15.06
N SER A 103 20.84 8.70 -15.00
CA SER A 103 19.66 9.05 -15.79
C SER A 103 18.46 9.33 -14.87
N ASP A 104 17.30 9.64 -15.45
CA ASP A 104 16.06 9.70 -14.67
C ASP A 104 15.68 8.29 -14.18
N VAL A 105 15.19 8.18 -12.95
CA VAL A 105 14.68 6.94 -12.35
C VAL A 105 13.24 7.19 -11.90
N CYS A 106 12.32 6.35 -12.34
CA CYS A 106 10.95 6.33 -11.88
C CYS A 106 10.81 5.37 -10.71
N LEU A 107 10.33 5.89 -9.59
CA LEU A 107 9.93 5.09 -8.44
C LEU A 107 8.44 4.82 -8.55
N ILE A 108 8.03 3.58 -8.33
CA ILE A 108 6.67 3.10 -8.49
C ILE A 108 6.31 2.30 -7.25
N VAL A 109 5.18 2.63 -6.65
CA VAL A 109 4.59 1.96 -5.50
C VAL A 109 3.14 1.68 -5.82
N ASP A 110 2.70 0.47 -5.55
CA ASP A 110 1.39 -0.01 -5.93
C ASP A 110 0.73 -0.68 -4.72
N PRO A 111 -0.13 0.02 -3.95
CA PRO A 111 -0.85 -0.56 -2.83
C PRO A 111 -2.16 -1.21 -3.30
N GLU A 112 -2.45 -2.48 -2.96
CA GLU A 112 -3.61 -3.21 -3.54
C GLU A 112 -4.56 -3.85 -2.50
N THR A 113 -4.24 -3.88 -1.21
CA THR A 113 -5.10 -4.59 -0.22
C THR A 113 -6.51 -4.01 -0.13
N VAL A 114 -6.67 -2.75 -0.52
CA VAL A 114 -7.90 -1.99 -0.40
C VAL A 114 -8.98 -2.43 -1.40
N PHE A 115 -8.63 -3.08 -2.51
CA PHE A 115 -9.64 -3.56 -3.46
C PHE A 115 -10.57 -4.64 -2.88
N TRP A 116 -10.16 -5.27 -1.78
CA TRP A 116 -10.78 -6.45 -1.21
C TRP A 116 -11.35 -6.23 0.19
N ASN A 117 -10.97 -5.12 0.81
CA ASN A 117 -11.19 -4.90 2.22
C ASN A 117 -12.34 -3.91 2.43
N THR A 118 -13.06 -4.07 3.53
CA THR A 118 -14.27 -3.28 3.82
C THR A 118 -13.87 -1.93 4.41
N ALA A 119 -14.48 -0.84 3.96
CA ALA A 119 -14.07 0.55 4.22
C ALA A 119 -13.65 0.88 5.67
N VAL A 120 -12.58 1.67 5.78
CA VAL A 120 -11.98 2.18 7.02
C VAL A 120 -12.41 3.62 7.28
N ALA A 121 -13.62 3.79 7.78
CA ALA A 121 -13.95 5.04 8.44
C ALA A 121 -14.10 4.81 9.93
N ALA A 122 -13.14 5.31 10.72
CA ALA A 122 -13.28 5.40 12.18
C ALA A 122 -14.58 6.14 12.57
N THR A 123 -15.12 6.98 11.68
CA THR A 123 -16.45 7.56 11.80
C THR A 123 -17.35 7.12 10.65
N ARG A 124 -18.32 6.24 10.94
CA ARG A 124 -19.26 5.62 9.99
C ARG A 124 -18.58 4.60 9.06
N PRO A 125 -18.12 3.47 9.60
CA PRO A 125 -17.59 2.39 8.76
C PRO A 125 -18.68 1.94 7.80
N GLU A 126 -18.46 2.14 6.51
CA GLU A 126 -19.28 1.58 5.44
C GLU A 126 -18.96 0.08 5.40
N ARG A 127 -19.97 -0.76 5.60
CA ARG A 127 -19.78 -2.23 5.54
C ARG A 127 -20.08 -2.80 4.16
N GLU A 128 -20.52 -1.94 3.26
CA GLU A 128 -20.84 -2.30 1.88
C GLU A 128 -19.52 -2.37 1.12
N TRP A 129 -19.04 -3.59 0.91
CA TRP A 129 -17.90 -3.81 0.03
C TRP A 129 -18.36 -3.63 -1.42
N ARG A 130 -17.59 -2.85 -2.19
CA ARG A 130 -17.91 -2.47 -3.57
C ARG A 130 -16.64 -2.23 -4.36
N TYR A 131 -16.71 -2.28 -5.69
CA TYR A 131 -15.54 -2.11 -6.54
C TYR A 131 -15.83 -1.24 -7.78
N PRO A 132 -14.99 -0.23 -8.06
CA PRO A 132 -14.00 0.34 -7.14
C PRO A 132 -14.74 1.07 -6.01
N ASP A 133 -14.33 0.87 -4.77
CA ASP A 133 -14.90 1.64 -3.66
C ASP A 133 -14.32 3.08 -3.67
N PHE A 134 -15.16 4.05 -3.31
CA PHE A 134 -14.94 5.50 -3.39
C PHE A 134 -15.01 6.22 -2.04
N GLU A 135 -15.04 5.50 -0.91
CA GLU A 135 -15.12 6.07 0.44
C GLU A 135 -13.76 6.26 1.12
N GLU A 136 -13.80 7.05 2.17
CA GLU A 136 -12.69 7.77 2.79
C GLU A 136 -11.56 6.85 3.29
N ASP A 137 -10.42 6.85 2.59
CA ASP A 137 -9.06 6.48 3.05
C ASP A 137 -8.90 5.11 3.76
N ASP A 138 -9.02 4.03 2.98
CA ASP A 138 -8.95 2.65 3.45
C ASP A 138 -7.69 1.87 3.05
N GLY A 139 -6.58 2.60 2.85
CA GLY A 139 -5.23 2.06 2.65
C GLY A 139 -4.46 2.90 1.65
N ASP A 140 -3.50 3.68 2.15
CA ASP A 140 -2.68 4.60 1.37
C ASP A 140 -1.25 4.60 1.89
N ILE A 141 -0.31 4.66 0.95
CA ILE A 141 1.13 4.75 1.18
C ILE A 141 1.65 5.98 0.45
N ASP A 142 2.13 6.95 1.21
CA ASP A 142 2.81 8.09 0.62
C ASP A 142 4.24 7.74 0.22
N LEU A 143 4.61 8.11 -1.01
CA LEU A 143 5.94 7.94 -1.57
C LEU A 143 6.77 9.23 -1.45
N TYR A 144 7.82 9.18 -0.63
CA TYR A 144 8.87 10.20 -0.58
C TYR A 144 10.21 9.60 -0.96
N ALA A 145 11.08 10.40 -1.58
CA ALA A 145 12.43 9.96 -1.87
C ALA A 145 13.39 11.12 -2.08
N GLY A 146 14.66 10.86 -1.78
CA GLY A 146 15.73 11.85 -1.82
C GLY A 146 17.09 11.22 -1.57
N LEU A 147 18.14 12.04 -1.50
CA LEU A 147 19.48 11.56 -1.18
C LEU A 147 19.51 10.98 0.23
N SER A 148 20.05 9.79 0.40
CA SER A 148 20.10 9.10 1.71
C SER A 148 20.82 9.91 2.79
N SER A 149 21.75 10.79 2.40
CA SER A 149 22.44 11.69 3.33
C SER A 149 21.54 12.71 4.03
N TYR A 150 20.33 12.93 3.50
CA TYR A 150 19.34 13.85 4.07
C TYR A 150 18.17 13.13 4.75
N TYR A 151 18.13 11.80 4.70
CA TYR A 151 17.10 11.02 5.38
C TYR A 151 17.29 11.12 6.89
N THR A 152 16.21 11.42 7.62
CA THR A 152 16.25 11.68 9.06
C THR A 152 15.92 10.45 9.92
N GLY A 153 15.35 9.40 9.32
CA GLY A 153 14.88 8.21 10.03
C GLY A 153 15.96 7.17 10.27
N SER A 154 15.56 6.08 10.92
CA SER A 154 16.38 4.88 11.14
C SER A 154 15.70 3.70 10.46
N PRO A 155 16.20 3.21 9.31
CA PRO A 155 15.61 2.08 8.61
C PRO A 155 15.31 0.90 9.56
N GLY A 156 14.11 0.33 9.43
CA GLY A 156 13.64 -0.79 10.25
C GLY A 156 13.28 -0.45 11.69
N LEU A 157 13.42 0.81 12.12
CA LEU A 157 13.11 1.26 13.49
C LEU A 157 12.15 2.44 13.51
N GLU A 158 12.39 3.46 12.69
CA GLU A 158 11.62 4.69 12.65
C GLU A 158 11.62 5.26 11.23
N ILE A 159 10.41 5.49 10.71
CA ILE A 159 10.20 6.22 9.47
C ILE A 159 10.48 7.71 9.71
N GLY A 160 11.48 8.22 9.01
CA GLY A 160 11.80 9.64 8.98
C GLY A 160 11.30 10.30 7.70
N ASP A 161 11.88 11.46 7.41
CA ASP A 161 11.56 12.29 6.25
C ASP A 161 12.85 12.87 5.65
N PHE A 162 12.69 13.79 4.70
CA PHE A 162 13.79 14.56 4.11
C PHE A 162 13.74 16.02 4.57
N LYS A 163 13.26 16.29 5.79
CA LYS A 163 13.13 17.65 6.30
C LYS A 163 14.33 18.06 7.14
N GLY A 164 14.71 19.32 7.02
CA GLY A 164 15.68 19.92 7.93
C GLY A 164 15.31 21.34 8.30
N PHE A 165 16.02 21.88 9.29
CA PHE A 165 15.77 23.22 9.79
C PHE A 165 17.04 24.04 9.73
N TYR A 166 16.93 25.29 9.26
CA TYR A 166 17.97 26.29 9.48
C TYR A 166 17.41 27.46 10.26
N THR A 167 18.28 28.14 11.00
CA THR A 167 17.92 29.37 11.69
C THR A 167 18.31 30.55 10.81
N ASP A 168 17.33 31.38 10.46
CA ASP A 168 17.57 32.59 9.67
C ASP A 168 18.34 33.67 10.49
N SER A 169 18.69 34.78 9.83
CA SER A 169 19.43 35.87 10.47
C SER A 169 18.66 36.59 11.59
N LEU A 170 17.35 36.33 11.73
CA LEU A 170 16.47 36.90 12.74
C LEU A 170 16.22 35.92 13.89
N GLY A 171 16.72 34.68 13.81
CA GLY A 171 16.53 33.64 14.82
C GLY A 171 15.32 32.75 14.58
N ASN A 172 14.63 32.88 13.44
CA ASN A 172 13.49 32.02 13.12
C ASN A 172 13.99 30.68 12.55
N GLN A 173 13.37 29.57 12.96
CA GLN A 173 13.58 28.30 12.30
C GLN A 173 12.75 28.24 11.01
N VAL A 174 13.40 27.86 9.92
CA VAL A 174 12.78 27.67 8.61
C VAL A 174 13.02 26.22 8.20
N GLU A 175 11.92 25.52 7.92
CA GLU A 175 11.92 24.16 7.37
C GLU A 175 12.38 24.19 5.92
N ILE A 176 13.25 23.24 5.57
CA ILE A 176 13.70 22.96 4.20
C ILE A 176 13.33 21.52 3.90
N GLU A 177 12.65 21.32 2.77
CA GLU A 177 12.37 20.01 2.19
C GLU A 177 13.52 19.62 1.25
N TYR A 178 14.18 18.50 1.54
CA TYR A 178 15.24 17.91 0.72
C TYR A 178 14.72 16.73 -0.13
N GLY A 179 13.43 16.39 -0.05
CA GLY A 179 12.78 15.44 -0.93
C GLY A 179 12.96 15.85 -2.40
N GLU A 180 13.50 14.94 -3.21
CA GLU A 180 13.65 15.13 -4.65
C GLU A 180 12.46 14.55 -5.44
N CYS A 181 11.71 13.67 -4.79
CA CYS A 181 10.48 13.07 -5.26
C CYS A 181 9.29 13.86 -4.72
N ILE A 182 8.50 14.44 -5.63
CA ILE A 182 7.21 15.05 -5.32
C ILE A 182 6.15 14.20 -6.01
N GLN A 183 5.29 13.53 -5.24
CA GLN A 183 4.18 12.74 -5.76
C GLN A 183 3.35 13.57 -6.73
N THR A 184 2.98 12.96 -7.84
CA THR A 184 2.11 13.55 -8.84
C THR A 184 0.84 12.72 -8.93
N GLY A 185 -0.28 13.26 -8.47
CA GLY A 185 -1.54 12.52 -8.48
C GLY A 185 -2.06 12.29 -9.89
N SER A 186 -3.11 11.48 -10.00
CA SER A 186 -3.78 11.15 -11.27
C SER A 186 -4.18 12.36 -12.13
N ASN A 187 -4.40 13.53 -11.53
CA ASN A 187 -4.71 14.80 -12.21
C ASN A 187 -3.49 15.68 -12.52
N GLY A 188 -2.27 15.20 -12.30
CA GLY A 188 -1.04 15.98 -12.44
C GLY A 188 -0.78 16.98 -11.30
N ALA A 189 -1.51 16.88 -10.20
CA ALA A 189 -1.32 17.74 -9.03
C ALA A 189 -0.08 17.29 -8.24
N ALA A 190 0.83 18.22 -7.97
CA ALA A 190 1.98 17.99 -7.10
C ALA A 190 1.54 17.90 -5.63
N ASN A 191 2.21 17.04 -4.84
CA ASN A 191 1.80 16.67 -3.48
C ASN A 191 0.38 16.10 -3.44
N ALA A 192 0.02 15.33 -4.47
CA ALA A 192 -1.15 14.49 -4.32
C ALA A 192 -0.75 13.34 -3.42
N HIS A 193 -1.57 13.10 -2.42
CA HIS A 193 -1.62 11.83 -1.73
C HIS A 193 -2.51 10.95 -2.61
N ALA A 194 -2.00 9.79 -3.04
CA ALA A 194 -2.76 8.80 -3.77
C ALA A 194 -3.82 8.18 -2.86
N GLY A 195 -4.93 8.89 -2.70
CA GLY A 195 -6.11 8.25 -2.14
C GLY A 195 -6.40 6.94 -2.87
N ARG A 196 -6.66 5.90 -2.07
CA ARG A 196 -7.10 4.52 -2.41
C ARG A 196 -6.30 3.82 -3.48
N ALA A 197 -5.42 2.91 -3.04
CA ALA A 197 -4.84 1.87 -3.89
C ALA A 197 -4.43 2.39 -5.27
N SER A 198 -3.87 3.60 -5.27
CA SER A 198 -3.55 4.33 -6.48
C SER A 198 -2.05 4.28 -6.58
N VAL A 199 -1.55 3.79 -7.70
CA VAL A 199 -0.11 3.80 -7.96
C VAL A 199 0.50 5.17 -7.66
N GLU A 200 1.43 5.15 -6.72
CA GLU A 200 2.27 6.28 -6.40
C GLU A 200 3.53 6.22 -7.22
N SER A 201 3.84 7.34 -7.87
CA SER A 201 5.06 7.39 -8.66
C SER A 201 5.68 8.77 -8.70
N CYS A 202 7.00 8.78 -8.80
CA CYS A 202 7.76 10.01 -8.98
C CYS A 202 9.06 9.77 -9.73
N THR A 203 9.49 10.78 -10.46
CA THR A 203 10.76 10.74 -11.20
C THR A 203 11.85 11.44 -10.41
N ILE A 204 12.93 10.73 -10.09
CA ILE A 204 14.16 11.29 -9.54
C ILE A 204 15.18 11.48 -10.66
N ASN A 205 15.74 12.68 -10.71
CA ASN A 205 16.84 13.00 -11.59
C ASN A 205 18.18 12.60 -10.94
N THR A 206 18.84 11.58 -11.50
CA THR A 206 20.15 11.12 -10.98
C THR A 206 21.34 11.55 -11.84
N TYR A 207 21.17 12.56 -12.73
CA TYR A 207 22.26 13.04 -13.59
C TYR A 207 23.48 13.47 -12.77
N ASN A 208 24.68 13.01 -13.21
CA ASN A 208 25.96 13.20 -12.52
C ASN A 208 26.03 12.61 -11.08
N ARG A 209 25.11 11.72 -10.73
CA ARG A 209 25.03 11.07 -9.41
C ARG A 209 24.96 9.55 -9.53
N THR A 210 25.67 8.98 -10.51
CA THR A 210 25.78 7.53 -10.68
C THR A 210 26.43 6.88 -9.45
N GLY A 211 25.80 5.84 -8.91
CA GLY A 211 26.28 5.14 -7.72
C GLY A 211 26.03 5.87 -6.40
N ILE A 212 25.43 7.07 -6.43
CA ILE A 212 25.00 7.78 -5.22
C ILE A 212 23.71 7.13 -4.71
N GLU A 213 23.64 6.93 -3.40
CA GLU A 213 22.51 6.30 -2.75
C GLU A 213 21.36 7.29 -2.54
N TYR A 214 20.17 6.83 -2.86
CA TYR A 214 18.90 7.48 -2.58
C TYR A 214 18.10 6.58 -1.66
N THR A 215 17.36 7.21 -0.75
CA THR A 215 16.40 6.52 0.11
C THR A 215 15.01 6.81 -0.43
N MET A 216 14.20 5.76 -0.50
CA MET A 216 12.78 5.82 -0.73
C MET A 216 12.07 5.48 0.57
N VAL A 217 11.06 6.27 0.89
CA VAL A 217 10.27 6.21 2.10
C VAL A 217 8.82 6.04 1.68
N LEU A 218 8.21 4.98 2.18
CA LEU A 218 6.82 4.62 2.01
C LEU A 218 6.14 4.88 3.34
N GLU A 219 5.58 6.07 3.56
CA GLU A 219 4.89 6.39 4.81
C GLU A 219 3.45 5.85 4.74
N SER A 220 3.07 4.91 5.61
CA SER A 220 1.69 4.45 5.64
C SER A 220 0.79 5.55 6.19
N PHE A 221 -0.13 6.01 5.36
CA PHE A 221 -1.10 7.04 5.73
C PHE A 221 -2.31 6.40 6.44
N SER A 222 -2.80 5.29 5.88
CA SER A 222 -3.88 4.48 6.45
C SER A 222 -3.63 2.99 6.22
N ILE A 223 -4.12 2.15 7.11
CA ILE A 223 -4.07 0.68 7.00
C ILE A 223 -5.51 0.15 7.10
N PRO A 224 -5.93 -0.78 6.22
CA PRO A 224 -7.20 -1.49 6.32
C PRO A 224 -7.50 -2.01 7.75
N LEU A 225 -8.71 -1.78 8.27
CA LEU A 225 -9.06 -2.16 9.66
C LEU A 225 -9.56 -3.61 9.80
N ASP A 226 -9.90 -4.26 8.69
CA ASP A 226 -10.48 -5.59 8.70
C ASP A 226 -9.43 -6.66 9.01
N ASP A 227 -8.35 -6.72 8.25
CA ASP A 227 -7.22 -7.61 8.50
C ASP A 227 -6.00 -6.89 9.11
N GLY A 228 -6.07 -5.57 9.25
CA GLY A 228 -5.01 -4.77 9.85
C GLY A 228 -3.75 -4.69 8.98
N SER A 229 -3.88 -4.88 7.67
CA SER A 229 -2.76 -5.10 6.77
C SER A 229 -2.84 -4.27 5.48
N LEU A 230 -1.69 -3.77 5.02
CA LEU A 230 -1.54 -3.08 3.73
C LEU A 230 -0.38 -3.70 2.95
N SER A 231 -0.73 -4.60 2.06
CA SER A 231 0.09 -5.12 0.98
C SER A 231 0.40 -4.09 -0.12
N PHE A 232 1.64 -4.13 -0.61
CA PHE A 232 2.13 -3.24 -1.64
C PHE A 232 3.21 -3.89 -2.49
N GLY A 233 3.31 -3.45 -3.74
CA GLY A 233 4.42 -3.69 -4.66
C GLY A 233 5.26 -2.43 -4.84
N VAL A 234 6.55 -2.59 -5.12
CA VAL A 234 7.45 -1.47 -5.39
C VAL A 234 8.56 -1.83 -6.36
N ALA A 235 8.91 -0.87 -7.22
CA ALA A 235 10.05 -0.96 -8.13
C ALA A 235 10.72 0.41 -8.37
N ALA A 236 12.02 0.37 -8.64
CA ALA A 236 12.76 1.50 -9.21
C ALA A 236 13.10 1.16 -10.67
N VAL A 237 12.68 2.00 -11.61
CA VAL A 237 12.78 1.73 -13.06
C VAL A 237 13.52 2.87 -13.76
N GLU A 238 14.46 2.54 -14.65
CA GLU A 238 15.16 3.54 -15.46
C GLU A 238 14.20 4.25 -16.42
N GLY A 239 14.19 5.58 -16.37
CA GLY A 239 13.35 6.45 -17.18
C GLY A 239 12.48 7.39 -16.36
N ARG A 240 11.66 8.18 -17.05
CA ARG A 240 10.65 9.05 -16.42
C ARG A 240 9.36 8.28 -16.21
N CYS A 241 8.65 8.56 -15.12
CA CYS A 241 7.34 7.94 -14.88
C CYS A 241 6.31 8.27 -15.97
N SER A 242 6.43 9.45 -16.60
CA SER A 242 5.60 9.83 -17.75
C SER A 242 5.82 8.97 -18.98
N ASP A 243 7.03 8.42 -19.14
CA ASP A 243 7.41 7.60 -20.29
C ASP A 243 7.08 6.12 -20.04
N ILE A 244 7.18 5.69 -18.77
CA ILE A 244 6.82 4.34 -18.32
C ILE A 244 5.30 4.16 -18.27
N GLY A 245 4.56 5.21 -17.90
CA GLY A 245 3.11 5.13 -17.72
C GLY A 245 2.74 4.38 -16.43
N ALA A 246 3.37 4.76 -15.32
CA ALA A 246 3.07 4.20 -14.00
C ALA A 246 1.57 4.40 -13.67
N THR A 247 0.88 3.27 -13.53
CA THR A 247 -0.57 3.10 -13.32
C THR A 247 -0.77 1.77 -12.59
N GLU A 248 -1.98 1.51 -12.10
CA GLU A 248 -2.44 0.22 -11.55
C GLU A 248 -2.11 -1.03 -12.38
N CYS A 249 -1.70 -0.84 -13.62
CA CYS A 249 -1.42 -1.92 -14.55
C CYS A 249 0.09 -2.13 -14.74
N THR A 250 0.89 -1.63 -13.79
CA THR A 250 2.35 -1.58 -13.91
C THR A 250 3.00 -2.68 -13.10
N LEU A 251 2.69 -2.75 -11.82
CA LEU A 251 2.94 -3.91 -10.97
C LEU A 251 1.64 -4.73 -10.95
N TYR A 252 1.76 -6.04 -10.72
CA TYR A 252 0.61 -6.93 -10.66
C TYR A 252 0.82 -7.91 -9.51
N GLY A 253 -0.26 -8.29 -8.82
CA GLY A 253 -0.24 -9.32 -7.78
C GLY A 253 0.35 -8.85 -6.44
N GLU A 254 0.20 -7.57 -6.14
CA GLU A 254 0.47 -6.91 -4.86
C GLU A 254 -0.63 -7.10 -3.83
N SER A 255 -1.76 -7.71 -4.21
CA SER A 255 -2.79 -8.24 -3.28
C SER A 255 -2.25 -9.48 -2.56
N LEU A 256 -1.48 -9.27 -1.50
CA LEU A 256 -0.84 -10.35 -0.75
C LEU A 256 -1.68 -10.80 0.43
N VAL A 257 -1.61 -12.09 0.74
CA VAL A 257 -2.13 -12.69 1.96
C VAL A 257 -0.98 -13.40 2.66
N ALA A 258 -0.84 -13.18 3.97
CA ALA A 258 0.14 -13.91 4.76
C ALA A 258 -0.26 -15.37 4.94
N ASN A 259 0.71 -16.26 4.79
CA ASN A 259 0.57 -17.66 5.19
C ASN A 259 0.46 -17.73 6.71
N ARG A 260 -0.42 -18.60 7.21
CA ARG A 260 -0.61 -18.86 8.64
C ARG A 260 -0.40 -20.34 8.94
N ASP A 261 0.16 -20.64 10.12
CA ASP A 261 0.34 -22.00 10.59
C ASP A 261 -0.96 -22.61 11.16
N ASP A 262 -0.90 -23.84 11.67
CA ASP A 262 -2.06 -24.53 12.27
C ASP A 262 -2.62 -23.81 13.51
N ASN A 263 -1.87 -22.88 14.11
CA ASN A 263 -2.30 -22.07 15.25
C ASN A 263 -2.91 -20.72 14.81
N GLY A 264 -2.84 -20.40 13.52
CA GLY A 264 -3.26 -19.12 12.98
C GLY A 264 -2.17 -18.04 13.06
N ASP A 265 -0.95 -18.38 13.46
CA ASP A 265 0.16 -17.42 13.53
C ASP A 265 0.77 -17.21 12.14
N VAL A 266 1.14 -15.98 11.80
CA VAL A 266 1.80 -15.69 10.51
C VAL A 266 3.13 -16.42 10.39
N THR A 267 3.40 -17.00 9.23
CA THR A 267 4.67 -17.67 8.96
C THR A 267 5.67 -16.72 8.32
N ARG A 268 6.94 -16.88 8.70
CA ARG A 268 8.07 -16.14 8.15
C ARG A 268 9.09 -17.12 7.60
N ASP A 269 9.82 -16.70 6.58
CA ASP A 269 10.86 -17.51 5.96
C ASP A 269 12.17 -17.52 6.78
N GLU A 270 13.24 -18.09 6.21
CA GLU A 270 14.55 -18.19 6.86
C GLU A 270 15.23 -16.83 7.08
N ASP A 271 14.85 -15.81 6.31
CA ASP A 271 15.36 -14.45 6.38
C ASP A 271 14.50 -13.55 7.28
N GLY A 272 13.37 -14.09 7.79
CA GLY A 272 12.44 -13.38 8.65
C GLY A 272 11.40 -12.55 7.90
N GLU A 273 11.37 -12.64 6.56
CA GLU A 273 10.34 -12.01 5.75
C GLU A 273 9.02 -12.78 5.89
N LEU A 274 7.90 -12.07 5.74
CA LEU A 274 6.58 -12.70 5.76
C LEU A 274 6.45 -13.64 4.57
N SER A 275 6.06 -14.89 4.86
CA SER A 275 5.68 -15.82 3.81
C SER A 275 4.30 -15.42 3.32
N THR A 276 4.19 -15.03 2.06
CA THR A 276 2.92 -14.57 1.49
C THR A 276 2.57 -15.33 0.21
N TYR A 277 1.32 -15.21 -0.21
CA TYR A 277 0.85 -15.60 -1.53
C TYR A 277 -0.08 -14.52 -2.08
N VAL A 278 -0.17 -14.44 -3.42
CA VAL A 278 -1.14 -13.57 -4.06
C VAL A 278 -2.54 -14.09 -3.78
N ARG A 279 -3.43 -13.24 -3.28
CA ARG A 279 -4.84 -13.57 -3.03
C ARG A 279 -5.45 -14.21 -4.28
N ASP A 280 -6.22 -15.27 -4.07
CA ASP A 280 -6.87 -15.94 -5.20
C ASP A 280 -7.76 -14.96 -5.96
N CYS A 281 -7.68 -15.01 -7.30
CA CYS A 281 -8.44 -14.17 -8.24
C CYS A 281 -8.20 -12.67 -8.20
N SER A 282 -7.34 -12.15 -7.31
CA SER A 282 -7.08 -10.72 -7.25
C SER A 282 -6.38 -10.20 -8.50
N ARG A 283 -5.32 -10.89 -8.93
CA ARG A 283 -4.64 -10.63 -10.19
C ARG A 283 -5.58 -10.61 -11.39
N GLN A 284 -6.60 -11.46 -11.42
CA GLN A 284 -7.54 -11.52 -12.54
C GLN A 284 -8.54 -10.36 -12.51
N LEU A 285 -8.95 -9.89 -11.32
CA LEU A 285 -9.71 -8.65 -11.19
C LEU A 285 -8.90 -7.46 -11.69
N GLU A 286 -7.66 -7.32 -11.21
CA GLU A 286 -6.72 -6.28 -11.60
C GLU A 286 -6.53 -6.27 -13.14
N LEU A 287 -6.38 -7.45 -13.73
CA LEU A 287 -6.32 -7.59 -15.18
C LEU A 287 -7.59 -7.20 -15.91
N ALA A 288 -8.75 -7.50 -15.33
CA ALA A 288 -10.02 -7.10 -15.90
C ALA A 288 -10.18 -5.57 -15.86
N TYR A 289 -9.76 -4.93 -14.77
CA TYR A 289 -9.67 -3.48 -14.67
C TYR A 289 -8.75 -2.90 -15.75
N CYS A 290 -7.52 -3.40 -15.84
CA CYS A 290 -6.52 -2.94 -16.80
C CYS A 290 -6.91 -3.13 -18.27
N ARG A 291 -7.77 -4.12 -18.57
CA ARG A 291 -8.28 -4.40 -19.92
C ARG A 291 -9.61 -3.70 -20.22
N GLY A 292 -10.20 -3.00 -19.26
CA GLY A 292 -11.53 -2.41 -19.40
C GLY A 292 -12.65 -3.46 -19.49
N SER A 293 -12.39 -4.68 -19.02
CA SER A 293 -13.35 -5.79 -18.94
C SER A 293 -13.84 -6.05 -17.51
N LEU A 294 -13.64 -5.08 -16.60
CA LEU A 294 -14.04 -5.17 -15.21
C LEU A 294 -15.50 -5.58 -15.05
N LEU A 295 -16.42 -4.92 -15.77
CA LEU A 295 -17.84 -5.23 -15.65
C LEU A 295 -18.16 -6.68 -16.03
N GLU A 296 -17.49 -7.22 -17.05
CA GLU A 296 -17.65 -8.61 -17.46
C GLU A 296 -17.14 -9.56 -16.38
N PHE A 297 -15.96 -9.27 -15.83
CA PHE A 297 -15.39 -10.01 -14.71
C PHE A 297 -16.34 -10.01 -13.50
N CYS A 298 -16.83 -8.84 -13.08
CA CYS A 298 -17.74 -8.70 -11.94
C CYS A 298 -19.10 -9.37 -12.16
N CYS A 299 -19.54 -9.55 -13.40
CA CYS A 299 -20.76 -10.29 -13.69
C CYS A 299 -20.56 -11.81 -13.60
N ILE A 300 -19.35 -12.30 -13.83
CA ILE A 300 -18.98 -13.71 -13.68
C ILE A 300 -18.61 -14.03 -12.22
N TYR A 301 -17.95 -13.08 -11.54
CA TYR A 301 -17.44 -13.16 -10.17
C TYR A 301 -17.97 -12.00 -9.31
N PRO A 302 -19.28 -11.93 -9.04
CA PRO A 302 -19.88 -10.84 -8.26
C PRO A 302 -19.31 -10.77 -6.83
N GLU A 303 -18.93 -11.90 -6.26
CA GLU A 303 -18.22 -12.00 -4.98
C GLU A 303 -16.80 -11.43 -5.01
N MET A 304 -16.31 -10.99 -6.18
CA MET A 304 -15.04 -10.27 -6.34
C MET A 304 -15.19 -8.76 -6.63
N CYS A 305 -16.42 -8.24 -6.78
CA CYS A 305 -16.65 -6.81 -7.04
C CYS A 305 -17.70 -6.13 -6.14
N GLY A 306 -18.26 -6.84 -5.17
CA GLY A 306 -19.18 -6.29 -4.18
C GLY A 306 -20.59 -6.07 -4.68
N GLU A 307 -21.31 -5.19 -3.98
CA GLU A 307 -22.76 -5.04 -4.16
C GLU A 307 -23.17 -4.28 -5.45
N ASP A 308 -22.20 -3.82 -6.24
CA ASP A 308 -22.43 -2.94 -7.41
C ASP A 308 -22.88 -3.67 -8.68
N ALA A 309 -22.59 -4.96 -8.82
CA ALA A 309 -22.99 -5.73 -9.99
C ALA A 309 -24.50 -6.05 -9.93
N THR A 310 -25.35 -5.10 -10.33
CA THR A 310 -26.80 -5.36 -10.37
C THR A 310 -27.12 -6.44 -11.40
N GLU A 311 -28.04 -7.35 -11.07
CA GLU A 311 -28.53 -8.42 -11.95
C GLU A 311 -28.97 -7.90 -13.33
N SER A 312 -29.43 -6.64 -13.38
CA SER A 312 -29.84 -5.96 -14.61
C SER A 312 -28.68 -5.58 -15.54
N THR A 313 -27.50 -5.29 -14.99
CA THR A 313 -26.29 -4.97 -15.76
C THR A 313 -25.66 -6.23 -16.35
N CYS A 314 -25.76 -7.35 -15.62
CA CYS A 314 -25.13 -8.62 -16.01
C CYS A 314 -25.97 -9.49 -16.95
N ALA A 315 -27.28 -9.25 -17.07
CA ALA A 315 -28.21 -10.06 -17.86
C ALA A 315 -27.87 -10.19 -19.37
N THR A 316 -27.00 -9.34 -19.90
CA THR A 316 -26.58 -9.36 -21.31
C THR A 316 -25.23 -10.02 -21.58
N ILE A 317 -24.48 -10.39 -20.54
CA ILE A 317 -23.15 -10.98 -20.66
C ILE A 317 -23.33 -12.51 -20.76
N SER A 318 -22.89 -13.12 -21.87
CA SER A 318 -22.98 -14.57 -22.03
C SER A 318 -21.81 -15.24 -21.33
N GLU A 319 -22.11 -16.21 -20.45
CA GLU A 319 -21.15 -17.09 -19.75
C GLU A 319 -20.35 -17.97 -20.74
N THR A 320 -19.46 -17.37 -21.54
CA THR A 320 -18.64 -18.10 -22.52
C THR A 320 -17.17 -18.23 -22.15
N GLU A 321 -16.74 -17.73 -21.00
CA GLU A 321 -15.36 -17.91 -20.54
C GLU A 321 -15.25 -19.09 -19.57
N GLU A 322 -14.30 -19.99 -19.85
CA GLU A 322 -13.84 -21.02 -18.92
C GLU A 322 -13.50 -20.36 -17.59
N SER A 323 -13.82 -21.03 -16.49
CA SER A 323 -13.64 -20.48 -15.15
C SER A 323 -12.17 -20.07 -14.89
N ILE A 324 -11.90 -18.78 -15.08
CA ILE A 324 -10.64 -18.07 -14.91
C ILE A 324 -10.12 -18.21 -13.47
N CYS A 325 -11.04 -18.41 -12.52
CA CYS A 325 -10.79 -18.55 -11.08
C CYS A 325 -10.75 -20.00 -10.53
N SER A 326 -11.06 -21.06 -11.32
CA SER A 326 -11.31 -22.40 -10.75
C SER A 326 -10.10 -23.27 -10.39
N SER A 327 -8.86 -22.78 -10.42
CA SER A 327 -7.71 -23.67 -10.20
C SER A 327 -7.40 -24.00 -8.74
N SER A 328 -8.05 -23.40 -7.73
CA SER A 328 -7.92 -23.82 -6.33
C SER A 328 -9.23 -24.44 -5.83
N SER A 329 -9.20 -25.73 -5.49
CA SER A 329 -10.35 -26.50 -4.99
C SER A 329 -10.81 -26.13 -3.57
N GLU A 330 -10.48 -24.93 -3.08
CA GLU A 330 -10.67 -24.49 -1.69
C GLU A 330 -11.58 -23.26 -1.52
N PHE A 331 -12.21 -22.78 -2.60
CA PHE A 331 -13.09 -21.59 -2.61
C PHE A 331 -14.29 -21.59 -1.64
N ASN A 332 -14.62 -22.72 -0.99
CA ASN A 332 -15.82 -22.82 -0.16
C ASN A 332 -15.69 -22.33 1.29
N TYR A 333 -14.52 -21.86 1.74
CA TYR A 333 -14.34 -21.58 3.19
C TYR A 333 -13.72 -20.24 3.61
N LEU A 334 -13.21 -19.39 2.72
CA LEU A 334 -12.39 -18.24 3.16
C LEU A 334 -12.93 -16.82 2.88
N CYS A 335 -13.99 -16.65 2.09
CA CYS A 335 -14.55 -15.30 1.81
C CYS A 335 -15.68 -14.85 2.77
N CYS A 336 -16.00 -15.63 3.81
CA CYS A 336 -17.13 -15.36 4.72
C CYS A 336 -16.83 -15.63 6.21
N GLN A 337 -15.64 -15.28 6.70
CA GLN A 337 -15.41 -15.13 8.15
C GLN A 337 -14.79 -13.79 8.49
#